data_AF-A0A1L9UMW4-F1
#
_entry.id   AF-A0A1L9UMW4-F1
#
_cell.length_a   1.000
_cell.length_b   1.000
_cell.length_c   1.000
_cell.angle_alpha   90.00
_cell.angle_beta   90.00
_cell.angle_gamma   90.00
#
_symmetry.space_group_name_H-M   'P 1'
#
loop_
_entity.id
_entity.type
_entity.pdbx_description
1 polymer ?
#
loop_
_entity_poly.entity_id
_entity_poly.type
_entity_poly.pdbx_seq_one_letter_code
_entity_poly.pdbx_strand_id
1 'polypeptide(L)'
;MNHGIKGIIVAATLAAMLPWPAYGSIERSSLLPTPPMGFNNWARFMCDLNETLFTETADAMAASGLRDAGYNRINLDDCWMAYQRSDNGSLQWNTTKFPHGLPWLANYVKAKGFHFGIYEDSGNMTCGGYPGSYNHEEQDANTFASWGIDYLKLDGCNVYATEDRTLEEEYKQRYGHWHQVLSNMQHPLIFSESAPAYFAGTGNNTDWYTVMDWVPIYGELARHSTDILVYSGAGSAWDSIMNNYNYNTLLARYQRPGYFNDPDFLIPDHPGLTADEKRSHFALWASFSAPLIISAYIPALSKDEIAFLTNEALIAVDQDPLAQQATLASRDDTLDILTRSLANGDRLLTVLNKGDTTVTRDIPVQWLGLEVTGCTYTAEDLWDGTTQEISDRINVKLASHATAVYRLSLPQGCSSAVPTGLVINTASGNCLAAASNSSVTFQTCNGDVSQIWQVTSSGVIHPVSQTTLCLAGEGNSVKLQACDSTGDDSQKWTYAVTGNLKNAKTDGCLTEGSVQIKSCLDERDGQVFGLPSGVQLS
;
A
#
# COMPACT_ATOMS: atom_id res chain seq x y z
N MET A 1 14.92 -79.70 -35.65
CA MET A 1 15.54 -78.63 -34.83
C MET A 1 14.43 -77.65 -34.53
N ASN A 2 13.92 -77.69 -33.30
CA ASN A 2 12.61 -77.14 -32.94
C ASN A 2 12.75 -75.68 -32.49
N HIS A 3 11.97 -74.79 -33.11
CA HIS A 3 11.84 -73.39 -32.74
C HIS A 3 11.10 -73.25 -31.40
N GLY A 4 11.63 -72.41 -30.51
CA GLY A 4 10.98 -72.00 -29.26
C GLY A 4 11.07 -70.49 -29.08
N ILE A 5 9.97 -69.81 -29.37
CA ILE A 5 9.74 -68.38 -29.12
C ILE A 5 9.63 -68.17 -27.60
N LYS A 6 10.40 -67.23 -27.04
CA LYS A 6 10.14 -66.65 -25.71
C LYS A 6 10.06 -65.14 -25.85
N GLY A 7 8.85 -64.61 -25.66
CA GLY A 7 8.59 -63.17 -25.60
C GLY A 7 9.19 -62.58 -24.33
N ILE A 8 9.82 -61.42 -24.45
CA ILE A 8 10.28 -60.60 -23.34
C ILE A 8 9.22 -59.51 -23.13
N ILE A 9 8.60 -59.51 -21.96
CA ILE A 9 7.68 -58.47 -21.48
C ILE A 9 8.54 -57.28 -21.07
N VAL A 10 8.35 -56.13 -21.72
CA VAL A 10 8.91 -54.85 -21.27
C VAL A 10 7.98 -54.29 -20.21
N ALA A 11 8.42 -54.32 -18.94
CA ALA A 11 7.76 -53.60 -17.86
C ALA A 11 8.17 -52.13 -17.92
N ALA A 12 7.26 -51.26 -18.35
CA ALA A 12 7.43 -49.81 -18.25
C ALA A 12 7.12 -49.39 -16.80
N THR A 13 8.15 -49.05 -16.03
CA THR A 13 8.00 -48.37 -14.75
C THR A 13 7.59 -46.91 -15.01
N LEU A 14 6.31 -46.59 -14.81
CA LEU A 14 5.86 -45.20 -14.64
C LEU A 14 6.45 -44.68 -13.32
N ALA A 15 7.43 -43.78 -13.40
CA ALA A 15 7.81 -42.94 -12.28
C ALA A 15 6.67 -41.94 -12.05
N ALA A 16 5.92 -42.11 -10.97
CA ALA A 16 4.97 -41.11 -10.50
C ALA A 16 5.76 -39.86 -10.09
N MET A 17 5.67 -38.79 -10.88
CA MET A 17 6.10 -37.46 -10.47
C MET A 17 5.16 -36.99 -9.37
N LEU A 18 5.63 -37.02 -8.12
CA LEU A 18 4.96 -36.33 -7.03
C LEU A 18 4.96 -34.83 -7.35
N PRO A 19 3.81 -34.13 -7.29
CA PRO A 19 3.80 -32.69 -7.45
C PRO A 19 4.58 -32.08 -6.29
N TRP A 20 5.64 -31.32 -6.60
CA TRP A 20 6.26 -30.46 -5.62
C TRP A 20 5.23 -29.43 -5.14
N PRO A 21 5.11 -29.16 -3.82
CA PRO A 21 4.39 -28.00 -3.37
C PRO A 21 5.15 -26.78 -3.88
N ALA A 22 4.53 -26.03 -4.79
CA ALA A 22 4.97 -24.69 -5.11
C ALA A 22 4.69 -23.82 -3.88
N TYR A 23 5.63 -23.80 -2.93
CA TYR A 23 5.73 -22.67 -2.03
C TYR A 23 6.17 -21.50 -2.89
N GLY A 24 5.24 -20.59 -3.20
CA GLY A 24 5.62 -19.28 -3.70
C GLY A 24 6.48 -18.61 -2.63
N SER A 25 7.81 -18.65 -2.80
CA SER A 25 8.67 -17.75 -2.05
C SER A 25 8.34 -16.36 -2.56
N ILE A 26 7.81 -15.50 -1.68
CA ILE A 26 7.88 -14.06 -1.88
C ILE A 26 9.38 -13.75 -2.01
N GLU A 27 9.90 -13.65 -3.23
CA GLU A 27 11.27 -13.19 -3.41
C GLU A 27 11.30 -11.75 -2.90
N ARG A 28 11.97 -11.54 -1.76
CA ARG A 28 12.22 -10.17 -1.29
C ARG A 28 13.01 -9.48 -2.38
N SER A 29 12.46 -8.41 -2.95
CA SER A 29 13.22 -7.57 -3.87
C SER A 29 14.50 -7.13 -3.17
N SER A 30 15.64 -7.36 -3.84
CA SER A 30 16.93 -6.85 -3.35
C SER A 30 17.04 -5.33 -3.52
N LEU A 31 16.19 -4.73 -4.35
CA LEU A 31 16.25 -3.30 -4.67
C LEU A 31 15.53 -2.43 -3.63
N LEU A 32 14.33 -2.84 -3.19
CA LEU A 32 13.55 -2.13 -2.16
C LEU A 32 12.80 -3.13 -1.27
N PRO A 33 13.45 -3.74 -0.26
CA PRO A 33 12.84 -4.79 0.56
C PRO A 33 11.78 -4.27 1.55
N THR A 34 11.87 -3.00 1.95
CA THR A 34 10.93 -2.29 2.84
C THR A 34 10.60 -0.92 2.23
N PRO A 35 9.49 -0.28 2.66
CA PRO A 35 9.09 1.02 2.09
C PRO A 35 10.22 2.06 2.26
N PRO A 36 10.43 2.95 1.28
CA PRO A 36 11.50 3.93 1.37
C PRO A 36 11.18 5.00 2.42
N MET A 37 12.21 5.43 3.15
CA MET A 37 12.13 6.53 4.11
C MET A 37 13.08 7.66 3.68
N GLY A 38 12.66 8.91 3.75
CA GLY A 38 13.52 10.01 3.32
C GLY A 38 12.84 11.37 3.25
N PHE A 39 13.31 12.20 2.32
CA PHE A 39 12.83 13.54 2.06
C PHE A 39 12.47 13.74 0.59
N ASN A 40 11.46 14.57 0.34
CA ASN A 40 11.16 15.15 -0.97
C ASN A 40 10.69 16.60 -0.83
N ASN A 41 11.12 17.51 -1.70
CA ASN A 41 10.81 18.94 -1.57
C ASN A 41 9.39 19.37 -2.00
N TRP A 42 8.63 18.55 -2.71
CA TRP A 42 7.46 18.99 -3.48
C TRP A 42 6.35 19.62 -2.65
N ALA A 43 5.79 18.89 -1.67
CA ALA A 43 4.66 19.40 -0.91
C ALA A 43 5.03 20.64 -0.08
N ARG A 44 6.29 20.80 0.33
CA ARG A 44 6.71 21.97 1.10
C ARG A 44 7.11 23.19 0.25
N PHE A 45 7.83 22.96 -0.85
CA PHE A 45 8.56 24.00 -1.58
C PHE A 45 8.13 24.14 -3.04
N MET A 46 7.50 23.11 -3.61
CA MET A 46 7.21 23.03 -5.05
C MET A 46 8.50 23.40 -5.84
N CYS A 47 8.43 24.45 -6.66
CA CYS A 47 9.54 24.93 -7.49
C CYS A 47 10.50 25.92 -6.81
N ASP A 48 10.23 26.33 -5.57
CA ASP A 48 11.10 27.18 -4.75
C ASP A 48 12.23 26.36 -4.12
N LEU A 49 13.12 25.87 -4.99
CA LEU A 49 14.19 24.95 -4.65
C LEU A 49 15.53 25.43 -5.24
N ASN A 50 16.61 25.09 -4.55
CA ASN A 50 17.98 25.26 -5.02
C ASN A 50 18.90 24.22 -4.34
N GLU A 51 20.16 24.16 -4.75
CA GLU A 51 21.17 23.26 -4.18
C GLU A 51 21.29 23.39 -2.65
N THR A 52 21.24 24.62 -2.12
CA THR A 52 21.35 24.89 -0.68
C THR A 52 20.26 24.16 0.11
N LEU A 53 19.01 24.18 -0.36
CA LEU A 53 17.89 23.48 0.28
C LEU A 53 18.22 22.01 0.54
N PHE A 54 18.79 21.31 -0.44
CA PHE A 54 19.13 19.89 -0.31
C PHE A 54 20.33 19.65 0.59
N THR A 55 21.35 20.52 0.53
CA THR A 55 22.52 20.41 1.42
C THR A 55 22.15 20.66 2.89
N GLU A 56 21.36 21.69 3.17
CA GLU A 56 20.87 22.00 4.53
C GLU A 56 19.93 20.91 5.04
N THR A 57 19.07 20.38 4.17
CA THR A 57 18.17 19.26 4.54
C THR A 57 18.97 18.02 4.90
N ALA A 58 19.95 17.62 4.10
CA ALA A 58 20.80 16.46 4.40
C ALA A 58 21.57 16.64 5.72
N ASP A 59 22.13 17.83 5.95
CA ASP A 59 22.84 18.13 7.20
C ASP A 59 21.91 18.13 8.41
N ALA A 60 20.71 18.71 8.29
CA ALA A 60 19.73 18.74 9.36
C ALA A 60 19.19 17.35 9.69
N MET A 61 18.88 16.52 8.68
CA MET A 61 18.45 15.12 8.88
C MET A 61 19.51 14.27 9.57
N ALA A 62 20.79 14.48 9.23
CA ALA A 62 21.89 13.81 9.91
C ALA A 62 22.07 14.31 11.36
N ALA A 63 21.90 15.61 11.60
CA ALA A 63 22.07 16.21 12.93
C ALA A 63 20.90 15.94 13.89
N SER A 64 19.68 15.81 13.37
CA SER A 64 18.46 15.58 14.16
C SER A 64 18.22 14.11 14.50
N GLY A 65 18.97 13.18 13.90
CA GLY A 65 18.81 11.74 14.07
C GLY A 65 17.85 11.08 13.08
N LEU A 66 17.21 11.84 12.18
CA LEU A 66 16.33 11.27 11.13
C LEU A 66 17.08 10.27 10.26
N ARG A 67 18.30 10.58 9.81
CA ARG A 67 19.10 9.62 9.01
C ARG A 67 19.31 8.31 9.76
N ASP A 68 19.68 8.40 11.03
CA ASP A 68 20.01 7.25 11.86
C ASP A 68 18.75 6.44 12.23
N ALA A 69 17.57 7.08 12.24
CA ALA A 69 16.26 6.44 12.35
C ALA A 69 15.80 5.74 11.04
N GLY A 70 16.55 5.85 9.95
CA GLY A 70 16.29 5.15 8.69
C GLY A 70 15.91 6.05 7.51
N TYR A 71 15.68 7.35 7.71
CA TYR A 71 15.39 8.30 6.64
C TYR A 71 16.64 8.56 5.80
N ASN A 72 16.94 7.68 4.85
CA ASN A 72 18.22 7.64 4.15
C ASN A 72 18.13 8.12 2.69
N ARG A 73 17.01 8.68 2.25
CA ARG A 73 16.84 9.24 0.89
C ARG A 73 16.66 10.76 0.89
N ILE A 74 17.26 11.40 -0.11
CA ILE A 74 17.01 12.79 -0.48
C ILE A 74 16.52 12.79 -1.94
N ASN A 75 15.24 13.06 -2.15
CA ASN A 75 14.64 13.05 -3.49
C ASN A 75 14.40 14.48 -3.97
N LEU A 76 14.93 14.79 -5.16
CA LEU A 76 14.71 16.05 -5.87
C LEU A 76 13.49 15.92 -6.78
N ASP A 77 12.46 16.73 -6.51
CA ASP A 77 11.24 16.77 -7.32
C ASP A 77 11.34 17.71 -8.53
N ASP A 78 10.21 17.97 -9.21
CA ASP A 78 10.14 18.78 -10.44
C ASP A 78 10.75 20.19 -10.28
N CYS A 79 10.92 20.92 -11.39
CA CYS A 79 11.50 22.26 -11.48
C CYS A 79 13.03 22.36 -11.27
N TRP A 80 13.76 21.26 -11.39
CA TRP A 80 15.23 21.23 -11.25
C TRP A 80 16.00 21.59 -12.53
N MET A 81 15.43 21.27 -13.69
CA MET A 81 16.10 21.34 -14.98
C MET A 81 16.03 22.73 -15.64
N ALA A 82 16.87 22.93 -16.65
CA ALA A 82 16.72 24.03 -17.60
C ALA A 82 15.51 23.76 -18.52
N TYR A 83 14.92 24.82 -19.09
CA TYR A 83 13.77 24.72 -19.99
C TYR A 83 14.08 24.10 -21.37
N GLN A 84 15.35 23.81 -21.66
CA GLN A 84 15.77 23.26 -22.94
C GLN A 84 16.77 22.12 -22.70
N ARG A 85 16.59 21.03 -23.45
CA ARG A 85 17.61 20.01 -23.66
C ARG A 85 18.79 20.62 -24.45
N SER A 86 19.98 20.04 -24.32
CA SER A 86 21.10 20.37 -25.19
C SER A 86 20.87 19.87 -26.62
N ASP A 87 21.70 20.31 -27.57
CA ASP A 87 21.60 19.94 -29.00
C ASP A 87 21.62 18.42 -29.25
N ASN A 88 22.23 17.65 -28.36
CA ASN A 88 22.27 16.18 -28.42
C ASN A 88 21.09 15.49 -27.69
N GLY A 89 20.06 16.25 -27.31
CA GLY A 89 18.88 15.74 -26.60
C GLY A 89 19.04 15.52 -25.10
N SER A 90 20.21 15.81 -24.50
CA SER A 90 20.41 15.54 -23.07
C SER A 90 19.72 16.58 -22.19
N LEU A 91 19.12 16.14 -21.08
CA LEU A 91 18.65 17.03 -20.02
C LEU A 91 19.79 17.86 -19.45
N GLN A 92 19.48 19.12 -19.10
CA GLN A 92 20.42 20.05 -18.49
C GLN A 92 19.84 20.50 -17.15
N TRP A 93 20.63 20.54 -16.08
CA TRP A 93 20.18 21.15 -14.82
C TRP A 93 20.18 22.68 -14.93
N ASN A 94 19.36 23.34 -14.11
CA ASN A 94 19.41 24.79 -14.01
C ASN A 94 20.67 25.22 -13.23
N THR A 95 21.66 25.81 -13.89
CA THR A 95 22.95 26.20 -13.29
C THR A 95 22.86 27.35 -12.29
N THR A 96 21.76 28.11 -12.28
CA THR A 96 21.50 29.11 -11.23
C THR A 96 21.00 28.44 -9.95
N LYS A 97 20.12 27.43 -10.07
CA LYS A 97 19.62 26.66 -8.93
C LYS A 97 20.67 25.69 -8.38
N PHE A 98 21.46 25.09 -9.28
CA PHE A 98 22.46 24.06 -8.99
C PHE A 98 23.82 24.45 -9.60
N PRO A 99 24.53 25.42 -8.99
CA PRO A 99 25.78 25.94 -9.54
C PRO A 99 26.92 24.92 -9.59
N HIS A 100 26.93 23.91 -8.70
CA HIS A 100 27.91 22.83 -8.75
C HIS A 100 27.43 21.61 -9.57
N GLY A 101 26.14 21.59 -9.94
CA GLY A 101 25.50 20.53 -10.72
C GLY A 101 25.04 19.32 -9.91
N LEU A 102 24.14 18.54 -10.49
CA LEU A 102 23.54 17.38 -9.83
C LEU A 102 24.53 16.26 -9.47
N PRO A 103 25.57 15.95 -10.27
CA PRO A 103 26.61 14.99 -9.85
C PRO A 103 27.33 15.41 -8.57
N TRP A 104 27.55 16.71 -8.37
CA TRP A 104 28.16 17.20 -7.15
C TRP A 104 27.20 17.03 -5.96
N LEU A 105 25.93 17.38 -6.14
CA LEU A 105 24.92 17.25 -5.09
C LEU A 105 24.71 15.79 -4.67
N ALA A 106 24.62 14.87 -5.64
CA ALA A 106 24.55 13.42 -5.38
C ALA A 106 25.74 12.93 -4.55
N ASN A 107 26.96 13.37 -4.91
CA ASN A 107 28.16 13.05 -4.13
C ASN A 107 28.14 13.69 -2.72
N TYR A 108 27.60 14.90 -2.58
CA TYR A 108 27.45 15.57 -1.28
C TYR A 108 26.55 14.76 -0.35
N VAL A 109 25.34 14.42 -0.78
CA VAL A 109 24.38 13.68 0.06
C VAL A 109 24.86 12.25 0.33
N LYS A 110 25.52 11.62 -0.66
CA LYS A 110 26.16 10.31 -0.48
C LYS A 110 27.27 10.32 0.57
N ALA A 111 28.11 11.36 0.59
CA ALA A 111 29.14 11.52 1.63
C ALA A 111 28.55 11.69 3.03
N LYS A 112 27.27 12.07 3.13
CA LYS A 112 26.51 12.18 4.38
C LYS A 112 25.70 10.90 4.71
N GLY A 113 25.83 9.85 3.89
CA GLY A 113 25.16 8.57 4.10
C GLY A 113 23.74 8.50 3.56
N PHE A 114 23.36 9.38 2.61
CA PHE A 114 22.07 9.33 1.94
C PHE A 114 22.18 8.80 0.51
N HIS A 115 21.08 8.28 0.02
CA HIS A 115 20.80 8.01 -1.39
C HIS A 115 20.14 9.23 -2.04
N PHE A 116 20.34 9.41 -3.34
CA PHE A 116 19.79 10.55 -4.08
C PHE A 116 18.80 10.08 -5.15
N GLY A 117 17.60 10.64 -5.11
CA GLY A 117 16.54 10.40 -6.09
C GLY A 117 16.25 11.63 -6.95
N ILE A 118 15.68 11.39 -8.12
CA ILE A 118 15.26 12.45 -9.05
C ILE A 118 13.82 12.25 -9.51
N TYR A 119 13.21 13.33 -9.97
CA TYR A 119 11.93 13.38 -10.63
C TYR A 119 12.08 13.53 -12.14
N GLU A 120 11.20 12.87 -12.87
CA GLU A 120 11.00 13.08 -14.29
C GLU A 120 9.56 12.73 -14.71
N ASP A 121 9.19 12.97 -15.97
CA ASP A 121 7.85 12.69 -16.50
C ASP A 121 7.86 11.76 -17.72
N SER A 122 6.87 10.87 -17.81
CA SER A 122 6.65 9.99 -18.96
C SER A 122 6.05 10.71 -20.18
N GLY A 123 5.57 11.93 -20.00
CA GLY A 123 5.03 12.81 -21.02
C GLY A 123 6.08 13.59 -21.82
N ASN A 124 5.58 14.48 -22.68
CA ASN A 124 6.43 15.37 -23.48
C ASN A 124 6.99 16.53 -22.64
N MET A 125 6.31 16.88 -21.56
CA MET A 125 6.70 17.91 -20.61
C MET A 125 6.38 17.44 -19.19
N THR A 126 7.17 17.85 -18.21
CA THR A 126 6.83 17.67 -16.80
C THR A 126 5.58 18.46 -16.42
N CYS A 127 5.02 18.19 -15.24
CA CYS A 127 3.90 18.96 -14.71
C CYS A 127 4.20 20.47 -14.62
N GLY A 128 5.44 20.84 -14.31
CA GLY A 128 5.95 22.22 -14.30
C GLY A 128 6.27 22.81 -15.67
N GLY A 129 6.07 22.05 -16.77
CA GLY A 129 6.30 22.51 -18.14
C GLY A 129 7.77 22.45 -18.58
N TYR A 130 8.59 21.64 -17.94
CA TYR A 130 9.98 21.39 -18.35
C TYR A 130 10.04 20.22 -19.35
N PRO A 131 11.17 19.98 -20.06
CA PRO A 131 11.25 18.88 -21.01
C PRO A 131 11.01 17.51 -20.33
N GLY A 132 9.96 16.78 -20.73
CA GLY A 132 9.71 15.41 -20.26
C GLY A 132 10.57 14.39 -21.02
N SER A 133 10.47 13.11 -20.68
CA SER A 133 11.37 12.06 -21.18
C SER A 133 10.82 11.18 -22.30
N TYR A 134 9.64 11.47 -22.84
CA TYR A 134 9.10 10.68 -23.94
C TYR A 134 10.05 10.67 -25.16
N ASN A 135 10.47 9.47 -25.59
CA ASN A 135 11.51 9.18 -26.61
C ASN A 135 12.97 9.49 -26.20
N HIS A 136 13.23 9.73 -24.92
CA HIS A 136 14.57 9.93 -24.35
C HIS A 136 14.85 9.00 -23.15
N GLU A 137 14.00 8.00 -22.90
CA GLU A 137 13.97 7.19 -21.68
C GLU A 137 15.32 6.52 -21.38
N GLU A 138 15.92 5.83 -22.37
CA GLU A 138 17.24 5.19 -22.20
C GLU A 138 18.37 6.22 -22.01
N GLN A 139 18.32 7.35 -22.72
CA GLN A 139 19.31 8.42 -22.59
C GLN A 139 19.26 9.05 -21.19
N ASP A 140 18.06 9.35 -20.71
CA ASP A 140 17.84 10.04 -19.44
C ASP A 140 18.10 9.09 -18.26
N ALA A 141 17.69 7.83 -18.33
CA ALA A 141 18.03 6.81 -17.33
C ALA A 141 19.56 6.65 -17.15
N ASN A 142 20.30 6.55 -18.25
CA ASN A 142 21.76 6.48 -18.22
C ASN A 142 22.39 7.77 -17.68
N THR A 143 21.81 8.93 -18.00
CA THR A 143 22.25 10.22 -17.47
C THR A 143 22.08 10.27 -15.96
N PHE A 144 20.92 9.88 -15.44
CA PHE A 144 20.64 9.84 -14.00
C PHE A 144 21.60 8.92 -13.26
N ALA A 145 21.81 7.70 -13.76
CA ALA A 145 22.78 6.78 -13.17
C ALA A 145 24.21 7.35 -13.19
N SER A 146 24.60 8.03 -14.27
CA SER A 146 25.93 8.67 -14.36
C SER A 146 26.12 9.80 -13.35
N TRP A 147 25.03 10.44 -12.92
CA TRP A 147 25.04 11.47 -11.88
C TRP A 147 25.01 10.88 -10.47
N GLY A 148 24.86 9.56 -10.32
CA GLY A 148 24.82 8.87 -9.02
C GLY A 148 23.43 8.81 -8.39
N ILE A 149 22.37 8.94 -9.19
CA ILE A 149 20.98 8.76 -8.77
C ILE A 149 20.65 7.27 -8.72
N ASP A 150 19.84 6.84 -7.75
CA ASP A 150 19.38 5.45 -7.59
C ASP A 150 17.86 5.30 -7.40
N TYR A 151 17.11 6.39 -7.54
CA TYR A 151 15.67 6.44 -7.39
C TYR A 151 15.06 7.42 -8.41
N LEU A 152 14.03 6.98 -9.12
CA LEU A 152 13.29 7.76 -10.10
C LEU A 152 11.81 7.83 -9.69
N LYS A 153 11.32 9.03 -9.36
CA LYS A 153 9.89 9.35 -9.38
C LYS A 153 9.52 9.71 -10.80
N LEU A 154 8.62 8.94 -11.42
CA LEU A 154 8.15 9.18 -12.77
C LEU A 154 6.68 9.58 -12.78
N ASP A 155 6.43 10.75 -13.34
CA ASP A 155 5.12 11.36 -13.43
C ASP A 155 4.42 11.10 -14.78
N GLY A 156 3.20 11.62 -14.95
CA GLY A 156 2.34 11.39 -16.11
C GLY A 156 1.77 12.64 -16.77
N CYS A 157 2.24 13.84 -16.43
CA CYS A 157 1.70 15.05 -17.04
C CYS A 157 2.04 15.08 -18.54
N ASN A 158 1.16 15.68 -19.35
CA ASN A 158 1.38 15.83 -20.79
C ASN A 158 1.65 14.49 -21.53
N VAL A 159 1.06 13.40 -21.04
CA VAL A 159 0.90 12.14 -21.79
C VAL A 159 -0.31 12.27 -22.71
N TYR A 160 -0.10 12.04 -24.01
CA TYR A 160 -1.14 12.11 -25.02
C TYR A 160 -1.29 10.75 -25.69
N ALA A 161 -2.52 10.25 -25.72
CA ALA A 161 -2.86 9.02 -26.43
C ALA A 161 -2.63 9.16 -27.95
N THR A 162 -2.13 8.10 -28.57
CA THR A 162 -2.06 7.97 -30.04
C THR A 162 -3.43 7.59 -30.62
N GLU A 163 -3.63 7.74 -31.93
CA GLU A 163 -4.91 7.37 -32.60
C GLU A 163 -5.34 5.91 -32.34
N ASP A 164 -4.38 5.00 -32.14
CA ASP A 164 -4.62 3.55 -31.97
C ASP A 164 -4.67 3.07 -30.51
N ARG A 165 -4.55 3.96 -29.51
CA ARG A 165 -4.51 3.59 -28.08
C ARG A 165 -5.42 4.48 -27.25
N THR A 166 -6.06 3.89 -26.24
CA THR A 166 -6.67 4.68 -25.16
C THR A 166 -5.59 5.37 -24.31
N LEU A 167 -6.01 6.31 -23.45
CA LEU A 167 -5.07 6.94 -22.52
C LEU A 167 -4.46 5.92 -21.55
N GLU A 168 -5.25 4.97 -21.04
CA GLU A 168 -4.77 3.89 -20.17
C GLU A 168 -3.70 3.04 -20.88
N GLU A 169 -3.95 2.63 -22.11
CA GLU A 169 -3.01 1.82 -22.91
C GLU A 169 -1.72 2.58 -23.23
N GLU A 170 -1.82 3.90 -23.44
CA GLU A 170 -0.67 4.78 -23.60
C GLU A 170 0.20 4.81 -22.34
N TYR A 171 -0.40 5.01 -21.16
CA TYR A 171 0.31 4.97 -19.89
C TYR A 171 0.97 3.62 -19.65
N LYS A 172 0.24 2.52 -19.86
CA LYS A 172 0.77 1.16 -19.71
C LYS A 172 2.01 0.92 -20.57
N GLN A 173 2.00 1.41 -21.81
CA GLN A 173 3.15 1.27 -22.70
C GLN A 173 4.33 2.14 -22.25
N ARG A 174 4.10 3.40 -21.84
CA ARG A 174 5.18 4.30 -21.41
C ARG A 174 5.85 3.83 -20.13
N TYR A 175 5.07 3.49 -19.11
CA TYR A 175 5.59 2.97 -17.84
C TYR A 175 6.22 1.58 -18.02
N GLY A 176 5.65 0.72 -18.87
CA GLY A 176 6.26 -0.56 -19.23
C GLY A 176 7.59 -0.41 -19.97
N HIS A 177 7.73 0.61 -20.83
CA HIS A 177 9.00 0.91 -21.49
C HIS A 177 10.05 1.41 -20.50
N TRP A 178 9.67 2.30 -19.57
CA TRP A 178 10.55 2.72 -18.47
C TRP A 178 11.00 1.54 -17.62
N HIS A 179 10.09 0.65 -17.21
CA HIS A 179 10.44 -0.58 -16.51
C HIS A 179 11.47 -1.42 -17.28
N GLN A 180 11.28 -1.59 -18.59
CA GLN A 180 12.24 -2.31 -19.44
C GLN A 180 13.62 -1.64 -19.47
N VAL A 181 13.66 -0.31 -19.62
CA VAL A 181 14.91 0.47 -19.60
C VAL A 181 15.63 0.27 -18.28
N LEU A 182 14.94 0.47 -17.15
CA LEU A 182 15.52 0.34 -15.81
C LEU A 182 16.00 -1.08 -15.51
N SER A 183 15.21 -2.09 -15.89
CA SER A 183 15.55 -3.51 -15.69
C SER A 183 16.77 -3.98 -16.48
N ASN A 184 17.08 -3.31 -17.60
CA ASN A 184 18.27 -3.63 -18.41
C ASN A 184 19.55 -2.94 -17.90
N MET A 185 19.44 -2.03 -16.93
CA MET A 185 20.61 -1.39 -16.33
C MET A 185 21.38 -2.36 -15.44
N GLN A 186 22.71 -2.21 -15.39
CA GLN A 186 23.54 -3.00 -14.48
C GLN A 186 23.17 -2.75 -13.00
N HIS A 187 22.77 -1.52 -12.69
CA HIS A 187 22.27 -1.09 -11.39
C HIS A 187 20.96 -0.34 -11.61
N PRO A 188 19.81 -1.04 -11.59
CA PRO A 188 18.51 -0.42 -11.77
C PRO A 188 18.23 0.68 -10.74
N LEU A 189 17.54 1.73 -11.16
CA LEU A 189 16.97 2.73 -10.26
C LEU A 189 15.70 2.16 -9.63
N ILE A 190 15.41 2.51 -8.38
CA ILE A 190 14.09 2.29 -7.79
C ILE A 190 13.07 3.10 -8.59
N PHE A 191 11.99 2.47 -8.99
CA PHE A 191 10.97 3.06 -9.84
C PHE A 191 9.71 3.38 -9.04
N SER A 192 9.47 4.68 -8.83
CA SER A 192 8.31 5.23 -8.16
C SER A 192 7.33 5.78 -9.18
N GLU A 193 6.19 5.12 -9.33
CA GLU A 193 5.25 5.38 -10.42
C GLU A 193 4.10 6.29 -10.00
N SER A 194 3.77 7.32 -10.78
CA SER A 194 2.57 8.14 -10.54
C SER A 194 1.36 7.75 -11.40
N ALA A 195 1.48 6.76 -12.28
CA ALA A 195 0.44 6.42 -13.26
C ALA A 195 -0.98 6.30 -12.68
N PRO A 196 -1.23 5.58 -11.57
CA PRO A 196 -2.59 5.41 -11.06
C PRO A 196 -3.27 6.72 -10.64
N ALA A 197 -2.50 7.73 -10.19
CA ALA A 197 -3.03 9.02 -9.76
C ALA A 197 -3.83 9.74 -10.87
N TYR A 198 -3.46 9.51 -12.13
CA TYR A 198 -4.09 10.13 -13.31
C TYR A 198 -5.45 9.53 -13.69
N PHE A 199 -5.81 8.39 -13.09
CA PHE A 199 -7.07 7.69 -13.35
C PHE A 199 -7.98 7.67 -12.11
N ALA A 200 -7.54 8.26 -10.99
CA ALA A 200 -8.29 8.31 -9.75
C ALA A 200 -9.42 9.37 -9.79
N GLY A 201 -10.47 9.16 -8.97
CA GLY A 201 -11.51 10.18 -8.73
C GLY A 201 -12.49 10.43 -9.89
N THR A 202 -12.59 9.51 -10.85
CA THR A 202 -13.39 9.68 -12.09
C THR A 202 -14.85 9.23 -11.96
N GLY A 203 -15.26 8.64 -10.83
CA GLY A 203 -16.61 8.10 -10.61
C GLY A 203 -16.92 6.79 -11.35
N ASN A 204 -16.07 6.39 -12.30
CA ASN A 204 -16.01 5.07 -12.92
C ASN A 204 -14.57 4.57 -12.81
N ASN A 205 -14.32 3.60 -11.94
CA ASN A 205 -12.96 3.19 -11.60
C ASN A 205 -12.39 2.13 -12.56
N THR A 206 -13.05 1.84 -13.69
CA THR A 206 -12.62 0.80 -14.64
C THR A 206 -11.17 0.98 -15.11
N ASP A 207 -10.81 2.19 -15.56
CA ASP A 207 -9.44 2.47 -16.01
C ASP A 207 -8.47 2.45 -14.84
N TRP A 208 -8.84 3.03 -13.69
CA TRP A 208 -8.00 3.00 -12.49
C TRP A 208 -7.69 1.56 -12.03
N TYR A 209 -8.68 0.67 -12.02
CA TYR A 209 -8.44 -0.75 -11.73
C TYR A 209 -7.57 -1.43 -12.77
N THR A 210 -7.74 -1.08 -14.04
CA THR A 210 -6.91 -1.63 -15.12
C THR A 210 -5.45 -1.20 -14.95
N VAL A 211 -5.21 0.07 -14.58
CA VAL A 211 -3.89 0.60 -14.22
C VAL A 211 -3.30 -0.14 -13.03
N MET A 212 -4.08 -0.30 -11.96
CA MET A 212 -3.64 -1.02 -10.76
C MET A 212 -3.33 -2.50 -11.00
N ASP A 213 -3.85 -3.12 -12.06
CA ASP A 213 -3.52 -4.51 -12.39
C ASP A 213 -2.10 -4.65 -12.99
N TRP A 214 -1.57 -3.62 -13.65
CA TRP A 214 -0.24 -3.69 -14.28
C TRP A 214 0.84 -2.89 -13.58
N VAL A 215 0.52 -1.80 -12.88
CA VAL A 215 1.52 -0.96 -12.19
C VAL A 215 2.40 -1.77 -11.22
N PRO A 216 1.86 -2.68 -10.37
CA PRO A 216 2.69 -3.48 -9.48
C PRO A 216 3.69 -4.43 -10.15
N ILE A 217 3.62 -4.59 -11.47
CA ILE A 217 4.57 -5.40 -12.25
C ILE A 217 5.82 -4.57 -12.60
N TYR A 218 5.72 -3.24 -12.63
CA TYR A 218 6.72 -2.37 -13.22
C TYR A 218 7.65 -1.72 -12.20
N GLY A 219 7.12 -1.13 -11.13
CA GLY A 219 7.92 -0.42 -10.13
C GLY A 219 7.88 -1.03 -8.74
N GLU A 220 8.58 -0.37 -7.83
CA GLU A 220 8.66 -0.76 -6.42
C GLU A 220 7.66 -0.02 -5.54
N LEU A 221 7.04 1.04 -6.05
CA LEU A 221 5.99 1.78 -5.37
C LEU A 221 5.20 2.63 -6.35
N ALA A 222 3.96 2.94 -6.01
CA ALA A 222 3.16 3.84 -6.84
C ALA A 222 2.19 4.71 -6.05
N ARG A 223 1.97 5.93 -6.54
CA ARG A 223 0.97 6.88 -6.05
C ARG A 223 -0.41 6.52 -6.60
N HIS A 224 -1.41 6.46 -5.71
CA HIS A 224 -2.73 5.91 -6.05
C HIS A 224 -3.90 6.90 -6.07
N SER A 225 -3.64 8.09 -5.54
CA SER A 225 -4.62 9.17 -5.36
C SER A 225 -4.04 10.49 -5.82
N THR A 226 -4.85 11.54 -5.71
CA THR A 226 -4.39 12.93 -5.84
C THR A 226 -3.26 13.25 -4.87
N ASP A 227 -2.55 14.34 -5.15
CA ASP A 227 -1.49 14.86 -4.28
C ASP A 227 -2.03 15.25 -2.90
N ILE A 228 -1.20 15.02 -1.89
CA ILE A 228 -1.35 15.64 -0.59
C ILE A 228 -1.17 17.16 -0.73
N LEU A 229 -1.89 17.91 0.10
CA LEU A 229 -1.93 19.36 0.01
C LEU A 229 -0.53 19.96 0.16
N VAL A 230 -0.13 20.75 -0.83
CA VAL A 230 1.09 21.55 -0.77
C VAL A 230 0.96 22.66 0.29
N TYR A 231 2.08 23.11 0.86
CA TYR A 231 2.15 24.04 1.99
C TYR A 231 1.44 25.38 1.75
N SER A 232 1.45 25.88 0.52
CA SER A 232 0.74 27.09 0.10
C SER A 232 -0.63 26.81 -0.53
N GLY A 233 -1.08 25.56 -0.50
CA GLY A 233 -2.33 25.09 -1.08
C GLY A 233 -3.55 25.59 -0.29
N ALA A 234 -4.65 25.80 -1.00
CA ALA A 234 -5.92 26.16 -0.38
C ALA A 234 -6.67 24.90 0.07
N GLY A 235 -7.25 24.94 1.27
CA GLY A 235 -8.08 23.85 1.81
C GLY A 235 -7.62 23.37 3.18
N SER A 236 -8.24 22.29 3.66
CA SER A 236 -7.88 21.59 4.88
C SER A 236 -6.76 20.59 4.58
N ALA A 237 -5.61 20.72 5.24
CA ALA A 237 -4.52 19.75 5.14
C ALA A 237 -4.92 18.39 5.71
N TRP A 238 -5.73 18.38 6.77
CA TRP A 238 -6.26 17.14 7.35
C TRP A 238 -7.19 16.41 6.38
N ASP A 239 -8.10 17.13 5.70
CA ASP A 239 -9.03 16.51 4.74
C ASP A 239 -8.25 15.89 3.56
N SER A 240 -7.16 16.54 3.15
CA SER A 240 -6.25 16.02 2.12
C SER A 240 -5.53 14.74 2.58
N ILE A 241 -4.99 14.71 3.80
CA ILE A 241 -4.43 13.49 4.40
C ILE A 241 -5.49 12.37 4.43
N MET A 242 -6.71 12.71 4.85
CA MET A 242 -7.81 11.74 4.94
C MET A 242 -8.26 11.22 3.58
N ASN A 243 -8.21 12.03 2.53
CA ASN A 243 -8.46 11.58 1.16
C ASN A 243 -7.44 10.51 0.75
N ASN A 244 -6.15 10.77 0.94
CA ASN A 244 -5.08 9.84 0.59
C ASN A 244 -5.13 8.56 1.45
N TYR A 245 -5.38 8.71 2.75
CA TYR A 245 -5.64 7.59 3.67
C TYR A 245 -6.81 6.72 3.17
N ASN A 246 -7.94 7.34 2.78
CA ASN A 246 -9.12 6.60 2.33
C ASN A 246 -8.84 5.79 1.07
N TYR A 247 -8.12 6.34 0.09
CA TYR A 247 -7.67 5.56 -1.06
C TYR A 247 -6.78 4.40 -0.61
N ASN A 248 -5.81 4.66 0.26
CA ASN A 248 -4.87 3.63 0.68
C ASN A 248 -5.57 2.46 1.38
N THR A 249 -6.62 2.71 2.20
CA THR A 249 -7.36 1.62 2.87
C THR A 249 -7.97 0.57 1.91
N LEU A 250 -8.03 0.84 0.61
CA LEU A 250 -8.60 -0.03 -0.41
C LEU A 250 -7.56 -0.90 -1.15
N LEU A 251 -6.27 -0.73 -0.85
CA LEU A 251 -5.17 -1.17 -1.73
C LEU A 251 -4.34 -2.34 -1.20
N ALA A 252 -4.64 -2.84 0.00
CA ALA A 252 -3.81 -3.83 0.70
C ALA A 252 -3.47 -5.09 -0.14
N ARG A 253 -4.34 -5.48 -1.08
CA ARG A 253 -4.12 -6.63 -1.98
C ARG A 253 -2.96 -6.45 -2.96
N TYR A 254 -2.55 -5.22 -3.26
CA TYR A 254 -1.42 -4.96 -4.16
C TYR A 254 -0.09 -4.97 -3.43
N GLN A 255 -0.08 -4.66 -2.13
CA GLN A 255 1.15 -4.51 -1.38
C GLN A 255 1.81 -5.85 -1.09
N ARG A 256 3.12 -5.90 -1.32
CA ARG A 256 3.97 -7.06 -1.08
C ARG A 256 5.42 -6.60 -0.89
N PRO A 257 6.31 -7.40 -0.28
CA PRO A 257 7.73 -7.07 -0.28
C PRO A 257 8.23 -6.79 -1.70
N GLY A 258 8.80 -5.60 -1.92
CA GLY A 258 9.21 -5.11 -3.24
C GLY A 258 8.17 -4.32 -4.02
N TYR A 259 6.95 -4.12 -3.51
CA TYR A 259 5.97 -3.17 -4.05
C TYR A 259 5.14 -2.53 -2.93
N PHE A 260 5.18 -1.21 -2.82
CA PHE A 260 4.51 -0.46 -1.75
C PHE A 260 3.47 0.51 -2.29
N ASN A 261 2.29 0.52 -1.66
CA ASN A 261 1.29 1.53 -1.98
C ASN A 261 1.74 2.88 -1.39
N ASP A 262 1.76 3.93 -2.22
CA ASP A 262 2.21 5.27 -1.81
C ASP A 262 1.02 6.22 -1.61
N PRO A 263 0.64 6.53 -0.35
CA PRO A 263 -0.36 7.53 -0.01
C PRO A 263 0.17 8.98 -0.04
N ASP A 264 1.37 9.22 -0.57
CA ASP A 264 2.05 10.53 -0.71
C ASP A 264 2.79 11.03 0.54
N PHE A 265 3.38 12.23 0.45
CA PHE A 265 4.32 12.75 1.43
C PHE A 265 3.78 13.01 2.84
N LEU A 266 4.62 12.81 3.85
CA LEU A 266 4.42 13.33 5.21
C LEU A 266 4.65 14.85 5.23
N ILE A 267 3.69 15.63 5.72
CA ILE A 267 3.75 17.12 5.80
C ILE A 267 3.76 17.64 7.25
N PRO A 268 4.74 17.24 8.08
CA PRO A 268 4.71 17.48 9.53
C PRO A 268 4.80 18.96 9.92
N ASP A 269 5.36 19.84 9.09
CA ASP A 269 5.47 21.28 9.38
C ASP A 269 4.29 22.10 8.85
N HIS A 270 3.27 21.47 8.24
CA HIS A 270 2.14 22.18 7.66
C HIS A 270 1.37 22.93 8.75
N PRO A 271 1.16 24.26 8.62
CA PRO A 271 0.61 25.10 9.69
C PRO A 271 -0.87 24.84 9.95
N GLY A 272 -1.57 24.24 8.98
CA GLY A 272 -2.98 23.85 9.10
C GLY A 272 -3.24 22.56 9.90
N LEU A 273 -2.21 21.90 10.44
CA LEU A 273 -2.35 20.65 11.19
C LEU A 273 -2.14 20.86 12.70
N THR A 274 -2.98 20.23 13.50
CA THR A 274 -2.80 20.09 14.95
C THR A 274 -1.69 19.07 15.27
N ALA A 275 -1.24 19.05 16.53
CA ALA A 275 -0.25 18.06 16.97
C ALA A 275 -0.75 16.61 16.84
N ASP A 276 -2.03 16.37 17.14
CA ASP A 276 -2.64 15.03 17.02
C ASP A 276 -2.77 14.61 15.56
N GLU A 277 -3.14 15.52 14.66
CA GLU A 277 -3.21 15.24 13.21
C GLU A 277 -1.82 14.91 12.62
N LYS A 278 -0.78 15.64 13.02
CA LYS A 278 0.62 15.37 12.60
C LYS A 278 1.08 13.98 13.05
N ARG A 279 0.79 13.62 14.31
CA ARG A 279 1.09 12.30 14.87
C ARG A 279 0.29 11.20 14.16
N SER A 280 -1.00 11.44 13.92
CA SER A 280 -1.86 10.50 13.21
C SER A 280 -1.44 10.27 11.78
N HIS A 281 -1.03 11.32 11.07
CA HIS A 281 -0.49 11.19 9.72
C HIS A 281 0.67 10.18 9.69
N PHE A 282 1.66 10.36 10.56
CA PHE A 282 2.80 9.45 10.67
C PHE A 282 2.39 8.02 11.07
N ALA A 283 1.56 7.87 12.11
CA ALA A 283 1.14 6.56 12.59
C ALA A 283 0.31 5.77 11.56
N LEU A 284 -0.53 6.44 10.78
CA LEU A 284 -1.34 5.79 9.73
C LEU A 284 -0.45 5.27 8.60
N TRP A 285 0.51 6.07 8.14
CA TRP A 285 1.48 5.65 7.12
C TRP A 285 2.30 4.47 7.62
N ALA A 286 2.82 4.54 8.85
CA ALA A 286 3.54 3.44 9.47
C ALA A 286 2.70 2.16 9.59
N SER A 287 1.43 2.29 9.95
CA SER A 287 0.51 1.15 10.03
C SER A 287 0.29 0.48 8.69
N PHE A 288 0.41 1.22 7.59
CA PHE A 288 0.29 0.72 6.24
C PHE A 288 1.57 0.09 5.69
N SER A 289 2.73 0.24 6.34
CA SER A 289 4.03 -0.01 5.68
C SER A 289 4.12 0.81 4.39
N ALA A 290 3.90 2.12 4.50
CA ALA A 290 3.90 3.05 3.38
C ALA A 290 5.24 3.80 3.29
N PRO A 291 5.61 4.40 2.14
CA PRO A 291 6.76 5.29 2.08
C PRO A 291 6.69 6.40 3.15
N LEU A 292 7.71 6.51 4.01
CA LEU A 292 7.85 7.59 4.98
C LEU A 292 8.72 8.70 4.41
N ILE A 293 8.21 9.39 3.39
CA ILE A 293 8.91 10.48 2.72
C ILE A 293 8.41 11.82 3.26
N ILE A 294 9.29 12.55 3.96
CA ILE A 294 8.99 13.84 4.57
C ILE A 294 9.09 14.96 3.53
N SER A 295 8.10 15.83 3.48
CA SER A 295 8.15 17.11 2.78
C SER A 295 7.89 18.26 3.75
N ALA A 296 8.96 18.82 4.29
CA ALA A 296 8.94 19.88 5.31
C ALA A 296 10.27 20.67 5.30
N TYR A 297 10.32 21.84 5.95
CA TYR A 297 11.58 22.53 6.21
C TYR A 297 12.29 21.91 7.42
N ILE A 298 13.07 20.85 7.16
CA ILE A 298 13.72 20.03 8.19
C ILE A 298 14.54 20.84 9.23
N PRO A 299 15.32 21.87 8.86
CA PRO A 299 16.09 22.65 9.84
C PRO A 299 15.25 23.33 10.93
N ALA A 300 13.95 23.54 10.69
CA ALA A 300 13.04 24.19 11.63
C ALA A 300 12.02 23.24 12.29
N LEU A 301 12.11 21.93 12.05
CA LEU A 301 11.24 20.99 12.76
C LEU A 301 11.46 21.08 14.26
N SER A 302 10.35 21.13 15.00
CA SER A 302 10.34 21.13 16.45
C SER A 302 10.84 19.80 17.01
N LYS A 303 11.21 19.79 18.29
CA LYS A 303 11.61 18.56 18.98
C LYS A 303 10.50 17.51 19.00
N ASP A 304 9.25 17.95 19.11
CA ASP A 304 8.10 17.04 19.11
C ASP A 304 7.87 16.42 17.74
N GLU A 305 8.07 17.19 16.66
CA GLU A 305 8.01 16.68 15.28
C GLU A 305 9.12 15.67 15.01
N ILE A 306 10.36 15.99 15.39
CA ILE A 306 11.46 15.03 15.29
C ILE A 306 11.16 13.78 16.13
N ALA A 307 10.65 13.93 17.37
CA ALA A 307 10.41 12.80 18.27
C ALA A 307 9.41 11.79 17.72
N PHE A 308 8.30 12.23 17.11
CA PHE A 308 7.38 11.27 16.50
C PHE A 308 7.94 10.70 15.19
N LEU A 309 8.61 11.50 14.36
CA LEU A 309 9.22 11.02 13.13
C LEU A 309 10.32 9.98 13.40
N THR A 310 11.02 10.07 14.53
CA THR A 310 12.05 9.10 14.95
C THR A 310 11.53 8.06 15.95
N ASN A 311 10.21 7.86 16.06
CA ASN A 311 9.67 6.83 16.95
C ASN A 311 10.04 5.43 16.43
N GLU A 312 11.03 4.80 17.07
CA GLU A 312 11.58 3.50 16.68
C GLU A 312 10.52 2.39 16.64
N ALA A 313 9.53 2.42 17.53
CA ALA A 313 8.49 1.39 17.60
C ALA A 313 7.54 1.47 16.40
N LEU A 314 7.14 2.68 16.00
CA LEU A 314 6.32 2.89 14.81
C LEU A 314 7.11 2.66 13.52
N ILE A 315 8.38 3.07 13.46
CA ILE A 315 9.25 2.76 12.30
C ILE A 315 9.44 1.25 12.16
N ALA A 316 9.62 0.51 13.25
CA ALA A 316 9.74 -0.95 13.20
C ALA A 316 8.46 -1.63 12.67
N VAL A 317 7.28 -1.04 12.95
CA VAL A 317 6.02 -1.47 12.35
C VAL A 317 6.01 -1.17 10.85
N ASP A 318 6.34 0.05 10.43
CA ASP A 318 6.41 0.44 9.02
C ASP A 318 7.37 -0.45 8.21
N GLN A 319 8.54 -0.71 8.77
CA GLN A 319 9.62 -1.46 8.15
C GLN A 319 9.52 -2.98 8.43
N ASP A 320 8.36 -3.47 8.88
CA ASP A 320 8.14 -4.90 9.11
C ASP A 320 8.32 -5.70 7.80
N PRO A 321 9.11 -6.79 7.80
CA PRO A 321 9.48 -7.47 6.57
C PRO A 321 8.37 -8.32 5.94
N LEU A 322 7.17 -8.41 6.54
CA LEU A 322 5.99 -8.90 5.82
C LEU A 322 5.48 -7.89 4.80
N ALA A 323 5.82 -6.60 4.96
CA ALA A 323 5.29 -5.48 4.18
C ALA A 323 3.75 -5.49 4.07
N GLN A 324 3.05 -6.12 5.02
CA GLN A 324 1.60 -6.15 5.00
C GLN A 324 1.06 -4.76 5.27
N GLN A 325 0.00 -4.39 4.55
CA GLN A 325 -0.75 -3.19 4.83
C GLN A 325 -1.84 -3.48 5.88
N ALA A 326 -2.04 -2.56 6.82
CA ALA A 326 -3.19 -2.62 7.74
C ALA A 326 -4.49 -2.43 6.97
N THR A 327 -5.47 -3.30 7.24
CA THR A 327 -6.82 -3.23 6.65
C THR A 327 -7.83 -2.88 7.73
N LEU A 328 -8.98 -2.33 7.31
CA LEU A 328 -10.06 -2.00 8.22
C LEU A 328 -10.68 -3.26 8.85
N ALA A 329 -10.50 -3.41 10.16
CA ALA A 329 -11.23 -4.37 11.00
C ALA A 329 -12.69 -3.92 11.17
N SER A 330 -12.89 -2.61 11.35
CA SER A 330 -14.19 -1.98 11.55
C SER A 330 -14.12 -0.50 11.16
N ARG A 331 -15.25 0.08 10.76
CA ARG A 331 -15.41 1.48 10.37
C ARG A 331 -16.81 1.97 10.71
N ASP A 332 -16.89 3.12 11.38
CA ASP A 332 -18.10 3.93 11.52
C ASP A 332 -17.81 5.41 11.18
N ASP A 333 -18.77 6.31 11.39
CA ASP A 333 -18.64 7.74 11.10
C ASP A 333 -17.50 8.41 11.90
N THR A 334 -17.15 7.86 13.06
CA THR A 334 -16.18 8.43 13.99
C THR A 334 -14.86 7.67 14.01
N LEU A 335 -14.90 6.34 14.01
CA LEU A 335 -13.74 5.48 14.24
C LEU A 335 -13.44 4.61 13.04
N ASP A 336 -12.15 4.55 12.71
CA ASP A 336 -11.58 3.43 11.95
C ASP A 336 -10.71 2.59 12.87
N ILE A 337 -10.88 1.27 12.80
CA ILE A 337 -10.04 0.29 13.49
C ILE A 337 -9.35 -0.51 12.40
N LEU A 338 -8.02 -0.50 12.38
CA LEU A 338 -7.20 -1.21 11.41
C LEU A 338 -6.35 -2.26 12.11
N THR A 339 -6.01 -3.31 11.37
CA THR A 339 -5.19 -4.40 11.89
C THR A 339 -4.42 -5.11 10.77
N ARG A 340 -3.28 -5.69 11.14
CA ARG A 340 -2.48 -6.62 10.32
C ARG A 340 -1.59 -7.45 11.21
N SER A 341 -1.00 -8.51 10.64
CA SER A 341 0.03 -9.30 11.32
C SER A 341 1.40 -8.68 11.10
N LEU A 342 2.31 -8.92 12.05
CA LEU A 342 3.73 -8.59 11.96
C LEU A 342 4.55 -9.88 11.78
N ALA A 343 5.77 -9.76 11.26
CA ALA A 343 6.63 -10.89 10.90
C ALA A 343 6.97 -11.81 12.07
N ASN A 344 7.01 -11.25 13.29
CA ASN A 344 7.29 -11.99 14.52
C ASN A 344 6.07 -12.78 15.05
N GLY A 345 4.91 -12.69 14.39
CA GLY A 345 3.66 -13.33 14.82
C GLY A 345 2.75 -12.42 15.67
N ASP A 346 3.20 -11.21 16.02
CA ASP A 346 2.39 -10.24 16.74
C ASP A 346 1.28 -9.66 15.85
N ARG A 347 0.29 -9.03 16.48
CA ARG A 347 -0.81 -8.35 15.79
C ARG A 347 -0.74 -6.86 16.05
N LEU A 348 -0.85 -6.06 14.98
CA LEU A 348 -0.99 -4.61 15.08
C LEU A 348 -2.47 -4.23 15.24
N LEU A 349 -2.75 -3.29 16.13
CA LEU A 349 -4.01 -2.57 16.23
C LEU A 349 -3.74 -1.08 16.04
N THR A 350 -4.39 -0.46 15.07
CA THR A 350 -4.39 0.99 14.87
C THR A 350 -5.80 1.51 14.97
N VAL A 351 -6.04 2.54 15.76
CA VAL A 351 -7.36 3.15 15.95
C VAL A 351 -7.26 4.62 15.62
N LEU A 352 -8.06 5.08 14.66
CA LEU A 352 -8.15 6.49 14.27
C LEU A 352 -9.50 7.05 14.68
N ASN A 353 -9.48 8.18 15.39
CA ASN A 353 -10.67 9.01 15.57
C ASN A 353 -10.75 10.06 14.46
N LYS A 354 -11.62 9.85 13.47
CA LYS A 354 -11.90 10.79 12.38
C LYS A 354 -12.84 11.92 12.81
N GLY A 355 -13.46 11.82 13.97
CA GLY A 355 -14.45 12.79 14.44
C GLY A 355 -13.86 13.98 15.18
N ASP A 356 -14.70 14.98 15.39
CA ASP A 356 -14.34 16.28 15.99
C ASP A 356 -14.35 16.29 17.53
N THR A 357 -14.58 15.13 18.18
CA THR A 357 -14.71 15.03 19.64
C THR A 357 -13.96 13.85 20.20
N THR A 358 -13.63 13.90 21.49
CA THR A 358 -13.01 12.76 22.18
C THR A 358 -13.98 11.58 22.24
N VAL A 359 -13.51 10.40 21.85
CA VAL A 359 -14.27 9.14 21.88
C VAL A 359 -13.61 8.12 22.79
N THR A 360 -14.39 7.21 23.34
CA THR A 360 -13.91 6.03 24.06
C THR A 360 -14.59 4.80 23.48
N ARG A 361 -13.82 3.75 23.19
CA ARG A 361 -14.32 2.52 22.57
C ARG A 361 -13.65 1.30 23.18
N ASP A 362 -14.47 0.31 23.51
CA ASP A 362 -14.02 -1.05 23.74
C ASP A 362 -13.90 -1.78 22.39
N ILE A 363 -12.72 -2.32 22.10
CA ILE A 363 -12.43 -3.06 20.88
C ILE A 363 -12.23 -4.53 21.25
N PRO A 364 -13.17 -5.41 20.89
CA PRO A 364 -13.03 -6.86 21.12
C PRO A 364 -11.82 -7.44 20.38
N VAL A 365 -11.04 -8.30 21.03
CA VAL A 365 -9.86 -8.94 20.41
C VAL A 365 -10.24 -9.83 19.21
N GLN A 366 -11.47 -10.34 19.19
CA GLN A 366 -12.03 -11.09 18.05
C GLN A 366 -12.12 -10.24 16.77
N TRP A 367 -12.26 -8.91 16.85
CA TRP A 367 -12.23 -8.04 15.67
C TRP A 367 -10.84 -7.99 15.02
N LEU A 368 -9.82 -8.38 15.77
CA LEU A 368 -8.43 -8.44 15.34
C LEU A 368 -8.03 -9.85 14.89
N GLY A 369 -8.97 -10.79 14.93
CA GLY A 369 -8.73 -12.20 14.59
C GLY A 369 -8.11 -13.02 15.72
N LEU A 370 -8.19 -12.53 16.96
CA LEU A 370 -7.63 -13.18 18.14
C LEU A 370 -8.68 -13.96 18.94
N GLU A 371 -8.23 -14.95 19.69
CA GLU A 371 -9.07 -15.83 20.51
C GLU A 371 -9.50 -15.14 21.82
N VAL A 372 -10.78 -15.26 22.18
CA VAL A 372 -11.34 -14.66 23.41
C VAL A 372 -11.12 -15.54 24.65
N THR A 373 -10.91 -16.85 24.46
CA THR A 373 -10.82 -17.82 25.55
C THR A 373 -9.50 -18.57 25.52
N GLY A 374 -8.84 -18.69 26.68
CA GLY A 374 -7.59 -19.45 26.81
C GLY A 374 -6.33 -18.67 26.45
N CYS A 375 -6.47 -17.41 26.04
CA CYS A 375 -5.37 -16.53 25.66
C CYS A 375 -5.38 -15.23 26.47
N THR A 376 -4.19 -14.70 26.73
CA THR A 376 -3.96 -13.37 27.29
C THR A 376 -2.83 -12.73 26.50
N TYR A 377 -3.08 -11.54 25.99
CA TYR A 377 -2.18 -10.82 25.10
C TYR A 377 -1.59 -9.62 25.84
N THR A 378 -0.31 -9.34 25.61
CA THR A 378 0.30 -8.09 26.07
C THR A 378 0.12 -7.04 24.98
N ALA A 379 -0.62 -5.97 25.28
CA ALA A 379 -0.78 -4.81 24.41
C ALA A 379 0.19 -3.70 24.81
N GLU A 380 1.15 -3.38 23.94
CA GLU A 380 2.09 -2.27 24.10
C GLU A 380 1.63 -1.07 23.27
N ASP A 381 1.40 0.08 23.90
CA ASP A 381 1.16 1.35 23.22
C ASP A 381 2.46 1.86 22.59
N LEU A 382 2.48 2.00 21.27
CA LEU A 382 3.70 2.37 20.54
C LEU A 382 4.04 3.86 20.63
N TRP A 383 3.19 4.67 21.25
CA TRP A 383 3.50 6.08 21.51
C TRP A 383 4.35 6.29 22.76
N ASP A 384 4.11 5.51 23.83
CA ASP A 384 4.75 5.72 25.14
C ASP A 384 5.36 4.46 25.76
N GLY A 385 5.19 3.29 25.12
CA GLY A 385 5.72 2.00 25.55
C GLY A 385 4.96 1.39 26.74
N THR A 386 3.83 1.98 27.15
CA THR A 386 3.02 1.40 28.24
C THR A 386 2.39 0.09 27.81
N THR A 387 2.39 -0.89 28.71
CA THR A 387 1.86 -2.24 28.44
C THR A 387 0.68 -2.57 29.31
N GLN A 388 -0.31 -3.29 28.77
CA GLN A 388 -1.42 -3.87 29.52
C GLN A 388 -1.73 -5.29 29.05
N GLU A 389 -2.17 -6.15 29.96
CA GLU A 389 -2.66 -7.49 29.62
C GLU A 389 -4.14 -7.42 29.24
N ILE A 390 -4.51 -8.02 28.11
CA ILE A 390 -5.89 -8.08 27.62
C ILE A 390 -6.27 -9.52 27.24
N SER A 391 -7.53 -9.90 27.44
CA SER A 391 -8.02 -11.24 27.05
C SER A 391 -9.28 -11.19 26.18
N ASP A 392 -10.13 -10.17 26.34
CA ASP A 392 -11.41 -10.07 25.62
C ASP A 392 -11.54 -8.76 24.81
N ARG A 393 -11.04 -7.65 25.35
CA ARG A 393 -11.10 -6.33 24.72
C ARG A 393 -9.95 -5.43 25.14
N ILE A 394 -9.73 -4.39 24.36
CA ILE A 394 -8.90 -3.23 24.71
C ILE A 394 -9.77 -1.97 24.74
N ASN A 395 -9.65 -1.18 25.81
CA ASN A 395 -10.33 0.12 25.90
C ASN A 395 -9.40 1.21 25.37
N VAL A 396 -9.88 2.00 24.41
CA VAL A 396 -9.11 3.06 23.79
C VAL A 396 -9.88 4.38 23.94
N LYS A 397 -9.19 5.42 24.40
CA LYS A 397 -9.71 6.79 24.51
C LYS A 397 -8.87 7.72 23.65
N LEU A 398 -9.50 8.39 22.68
CA LEU A 398 -8.80 9.22 21.70
C LEU A 398 -9.43 10.61 21.64
N ALA A 399 -8.56 11.63 21.62
CA ALA A 399 -8.96 12.98 21.24
C ALA A 399 -9.41 13.01 19.76
N SER A 400 -9.99 14.14 19.34
CA SER A 400 -10.32 14.36 17.92
C SER A 400 -9.06 14.21 17.07
N HIS A 401 -9.16 13.51 15.94
CA HIS A 401 -8.09 13.31 14.97
C HIS A 401 -6.83 12.60 15.50
N ALA A 402 -6.90 12.05 16.70
CA ALA A 402 -5.82 11.29 17.31
C ALA A 402 -5.87 9.80 16.92
N THR A 403 -4.70 9.16 17.01
CA THR A 403 -4.52 7.73 16.80
C THR A 403 -3.91 7.06 18.02
N ALA A 404 -4.33 5.82 18.27
CA ALA A 404 -3.60 4.89 19.13
C ALA A 404 -3.10 3.73 18.29
N VAL A 405 -1.88 3.27 18.59
CA VAL A 405 -1.27 2.13 17.91
C VAL A 405 -0.75 1.17 18.96
N TYR A 406 -1.25 -0.06 18.94
CA TYR A 406 -0.82 -1.12 19.85
C TYR A 406 -0.17 -2.27 19.10
N ARG A 407 0.96 -2.75 19.60
CA ARG A 407 1.47 -4.09 19.27
C ARG A 407 0.93 -5.08 20.29
N LEU A 408 0.22 -6.08 19.82
CA LEU A 408 -0.31 -7.18 20.62
C LEU A 408 0.61 -8.38 20.47
N SER A 409 1.35 -8.71 21.53
CA SER A 409 2.18 -9.90 21.55
C SER A 409 1.35 -11.15 21.86
N LEU A 410 1.53 -12.19 21.03
CA LEU A 410 0.79 -13.44 21.14
C LEU A 410 1.63 -14.46 21.94
N PRO A 411 1.14 -14.97 23.08
CA PRO A 411 1.91 -15.94 23.86
C PRO A 411 1.97 -17.30 23.18
N GLN A 412 3.00 -18.07 23.51
CA GLN A 412 3.16 -19.44 23.00
C GLN A 412 1.95 -20.30 23.39
N GLY A 413 1.32 -20.94 22.40
CA GLY A 413 0.15 -21.81 22.58
C GLY A 413 -1.18 -21.17 22.20
N CYS A 414 -1.23 -19.85 21.98
CA CYS A 414 -2.36 -19.21 21.31
C CYS A 414 -2.29 -19.42 19.81
N SER A 415 -3.45 -19.54 19.17
CA SER A 415 -3.53 -19.63 17.71
C SER A 415 -3.01 -18.35 17.06
N SER A 416 -2.45 -18.47 15.87
CA SER A 416 -2.17 -17.32 15.02
C SER A 416 -3.45 -16.55 14.71
N ALA A 417 -3.34 -15.24 14.52
CA ALA A 417 -4.48 -14.41 14.15
C ALA A 417 -5.12 -14.90 12.83
N VAL A 418 -6.46 -15.03 12.84
CA VAL A 418 -7.24 -15.30 11.62
C VAL A 418 -7.49 -13.98 10.89
N PRO A 419 -7.26 -13.87 9.57
CA PRO A 419 -7.60 -12.66 8.83
C PRO A 419 -9.05 -12.24 9.10
N THR A 420 -9.23 -11.09 9.76
CA THR A 420 -10.52 -10.62 10.26
C THR A 420 -10.67 -9.13 9.98
N GLY A 421 -11.83 -8.74 9.47
CA GLY A 421 -12.16 -7.35 9.18
C GLY A 421 -13.30 -7.21 8.18
N LEU A 422 -13.36 -6.05 7.53
CA LEU A 422 -14.43 -5.72 6.60
C LEU A 422 -14.21 -6.39 5.23
N VAL A 423 -15.29 -6.75 4.56
CA VAL A 423 -15.32 -7.03 3.12
C VAL A 423 -15.99 -5.81 2.46
N ILE A 424 -15.19 -4.97 1.80
CA ILE A 424 -15.59 -3.65 1.32
C ILE A 424 -15.58 -3.63 -0.19
N ASN A 425 -16.65 -3.16 -0.84
CA ASN A 425 -16.58 -2.83 -2.26
C ASN A 425 -15.75 -1.55 -2.44
N THR A 426 -14.68 -1.60 -3.23
CA THR A 426 -13.71 -0.48 -3.30
C THR A 426 -14.20 0.71 -4.14
N ALA A 427 -15.26 0.55 -4.93
CA ALA A 427 -15.87 1.66 -5.66
C ALA A 427 -16.93 2.40 -4.83
N SER A 428 -17.82 1.67 -4.16
CA SER A 428 -18.91 2.27 -3.38
C SER A 428 -18.52 2.60 -1.93
N GLY A 429 -17.49 1.94 -1.39
CA GLY A 429 -17.11 2.03 0.01
C GLY A 429 -18.06 1.30 0.97
N ASN A 430 -19.07 0.58 0.46
CA ASN A 430 -20.01 -0.16 1.28
C ASN A 430 -19.40 -1.46 1.82
N CYS A 431 -19.86 -1.83 3.01
CA CYS A 431 -19.48 -3.04 3.72
C CYS A 431 -20.51 -4.16 3.51
N LEU A 432 -20.03 -5.37 3.23
CA LEU A 432 -20.84 -6.58 3.31
C LEU A 432 -21.27 -6.82 4.76
N ALA A 433 -22.55 -7.09 4.98
CA ALA A 433 -23.14 -7.32 6.30
C ALA A 433 -24.00 -8.59 6.33
N ALA A 434 -23.92 -9.34 7.43
CA ALA A 434 -24.86 -10.42 7.74
C ALA A 434 -26.22 -9.84 8.15
N ALA A 435 -27.13 -9.69 7.18
CA ALA A 435 -28.43 -9.05 7.38
C ALA A 435 -29.41 -9.92 8.19
N SER A 436 -29.28 -11.25 8.09
CA SER A 436 -30.05 -12.23 8.86
C SER A 436 -29.30 -13.56 8.93
N ASN A 437 -29.89 -14.58 9.56
CA ASN A 437 -29.31 -15.92 9.61
C ASN A 437 -29.29 -16.65 8.24
N SER A 438 -29.78 -16.02 7.17
CA SER A 438 -29.79 -16.61 5.83
C SER A 438 -29.47 -15.64 4.70
N SER A 439 -29.27 -14.34 4.98
CA SER A 439 -29.06 -13.33 3.95
C SER A 439 -27.93 -12.38 4.30
N VAL A 440 -27.31 -11.82 3.25
CA VAL A 440 -26.31 -10.76 3.35
C VAL A 440 -26.75 -9.55 2.54
N THR A 441 -26.21 -8.39 2.87
CA THR A 441 -26.46 -7.13 2.15
C THR A 441 -25.18 -6.31 2.09
N PHE A 442 -25.08 -5.40 1.12
CA PHE A 442 -24.13 -4.29 1.20
C PHE A 442 -24.83 -3.05 1.75
N GLN A 443 -24.13 -2.31 2.60
CA GLN A 443 -24.61 -1.06 3.19
C GLN A 443 -23.43 -0.21 3.65
N THR A 444 -23.67 1.07 3.97
CA THR A 444 -22.64 1.94 4.58
C THR A 444 -22.03 1.27 5.81
N CYS A 445 -20.70 1.34 5.92
CA CYS A 445 -19.98 0.83 7.09
C CYS A 445 -20.41 1.63 8.34
N ASN A 446 -20.87 0.94 9.38
CA ASN A 446 -21.49 1.55 10.56
C ASN A 446 -20.95 1.00 11.89
N GLY A 447 -19.88 0.21 11.83
CA GLY A 447 -19.21 -0.39 12.99
C GLY A 447 -19.99 -1.53 13.65
N ASP A 448 -21.08 -2.00 13.03
CA ASP A 448 -21.82 -3.16 13.53
C ASP A 448 -21.02 -4.45 13.33
N VAL A 449 -21.05 -5.34 14.32
CA VAL A 449 -20.31 -6.61 14.30
C VAL A 449 -20.75 -7.54 13.16
N SER A 450 -21.95 -7.37 12.60
CA SER A 450 -22.40 -8.09 11.39
C SER A 450 -21.62 -7.73 10.12
N GLN A 451 -20.85 -6.63 10.12
CA GLN A 451 -19.98 -6.22 9.01
C GLN A 451 -18.56 -6.76 9.10
N ILE A 452 -18.22 -7.44 10.21
CA ILE A 452 -16.88 -7.94 10.47
C ILE A 452 -16.85 -9.43 10.15
N TRP A 453 -15.94 -9.83 9.28
CA TRP A 453 -15.85 -11.18 8.72
C TRP A 453 -14.48 -11.79 9.01
N GLN A 454 -14.47 -13.10 9.24
CA GLN A 454 -13.25 -13.89 9.29
C GLN A 454 -13.11 -14.66 7.97
N VAL A 455 -11.89 -14.68 7.44
CA VAL A 455 -11.54 -15.39 6.22
C VAL A 455 -10.49 -16.43 6.56
N THR A 456 -10.88 -17.69 6.45
CA THR A 456 -10.00 -18.83 6.74
C THR A 456 -9.04 -19.11 5.58
N SER A 457 -7.97 -19.85 5.85
CA SER A 457 -7.01 -20.27 4.82
C SER A 457 -7.60 -21.21 3.75
N SER A 458 -8.76 -21.82 4.00
CA SER A 458 -9.49 -22.64 3.02
C SER A 458 -10.46 -21.83 2.15
N GLY A 459 -10.49 -20.51 2.30
CA GLY A 459 -11.39 -19.62 1.54
C GLY A 459 -12.82 -19.59 2.09
N VAL A 460 -13.06 -20.13 3.28
CA VAL A 460 -14.36 -20.02 3.97
C VAL A 460 -14.45 -18.66 4.66
N ILE A 461 -15.58 -17.97 4.46
CA ILE A 461 -15.85 -16.63 4.97
C ILE A 461 -17.07 -16.70 5.90
N HIS A 462 -16.94 -16.22 7.14
CA HIS A 462 -18.05 -16.21 8.10
C HIS A 462 -18.06 -14.91 8.93
N PRO A 463 -19.24 -14.41 9.33
CA PRO A 463 -19.33 -13.19 10.10
C PRO A 463 -18.93 -13.46 11.55
N VAL A 464 -18.22 -12.52 12.17
CA VAL A 464 -17.85 -12.57 13.60
C VAL A 464 -19.10 -12.62 14.49
N SER A 465 -20.20 -12.02 14.05
CA SER A 465 -21.48 -12.06 14.77
C SER A 465 -22.11 -13.46 14.85
N GLN A 466 -21.79 -14.37 13.91
CA GLN A 466 -22.41 -15.70 13.77
C GLN A 466 -21.43 -16.71 13.15
N THR A 467 -20.41 -17.12 13.91
CA THR A 467 -19.32 -17.98 13.43
C THR A 467 -19.75 -19.39 13.00
N THR A 468 -20.98 -19.82 13.29
CA THR A 468 -21.54 -21.08 12.82
C THR A 468 -22.12 -21.01 11.40
N LEU A 469 -22.20 -19.81 10.80
CA LEU A 469 -22.73 -19.59 9.45
C LEU A 469 -21.64 -19.12 8.50
N CYS A 470 -21.67 -19.62 7.27
CA CYS A 470 -20.69 -19.34 6.24
C CYS A 470 -21.34 -18.73 5.00
N LEU A 471 -20.63 -17.82 4.34
CA LEU A 471 -21.02 -17.21 3.08
C LEU A 471 -20.99 -18.27 1.98
N ALA A 472 -22.11 -18.44 1.28
CA ALA A 472 -22.26 -19.47 0.27
C ALA A 472 -22.83 -18.94 -1.03
N GLY A 473 -22.34 -19.49 -2.13
CA GLY A 473 -22.80 -19.26 -3.50
C GLY A 473 -23.62 -20.43 -4.04
N GLU A 474 -24.86 -20.17 -4.45
CA GLU A 474 -25.72 -21.16 -5.10
C GLU A 474 -26.42 -20.57 -6.32
N GLY A 475 -26.01 -21.01 -7.51
CA GLY A 475 -26.43 -20.37 -8.76
C GLY A 475 -26.00 -18.91 -8.75
N ASN A 476 -26.94 -17.99 -8.89
CA ASN A 476 -26.67 -16.55 -8.87
C ASN A 476 -26.89 -15.92 -7.48
N SER A 477 -27.26 -16.71 -6.46
CA SER A 477 -27.58 -16.21 -5.13
C SER A 477 -26.40 -16.32 -4.18
N VAL A 478 -26.27 -15.33 -3.30
CA VAL A 478 -25.33 -15.32 -2.17
C VAL A 478 -26.14 -15.34 -0.88
N LYS A 479 -25.80 -16.24 0.05
CA LYS A 479 -26.55 -16.44 1.29
C LYS A 479 -25.64 -16.84 2.45
N LEU A 480 -26.20 -16.82 3.66
CA LEU A 480 -25.61 -17.46 4.83
C LEU A 480 -26.26 -18.83 5.05
N GLN A 481 -25.44 -19.82 5.39
CA GLN A 481 -25.91 -21.16 5.75
C GLN A 481 -24.96 -21.79 6.77
N ALA A 482 -25.36 -22.89 7.41
CA ALA A 482 -24.50 -23.57 8.37
C ALA A 482 -23.14 -23.92 7.74
N CYS A 483 -22.06 -23.59 8.44
CA CYS A 483 -20.71 -23.89 7.99
C CYS A 483 -20.52 -25.40 7.82
N ASP A 484 -20.06 -25.81 6.64
CA ASP A 484 -19.82 -27.21 6.35
C ASP A 484 -18.37 -27.61 6.63
N SER A 485 -18.19 -28.52 7.59
CA SER A 485 -16.89 -29.11 7.90
C SER A 485 -16.39 -30.11 6.85
N THR A 486 -17.23 -30.53 5.90
CA THR A 486 -16.88 -31.55 4.89
C THR A 486 -16.28 -30.98 3.61
N GLY A 487 -16.28 -29.65 3.45
CA GLY A 487 -15.60 -28.95 2.37
C GLY A 487 -16.47 -28.67 1.14
N ASP A 488 -17.76 -28.36 1.30
CA ASP A 488 -18.64 -27.87 0.22
C ASP A 488 -18.04 -26.66 -0.51
N ASP A 489 -17.78 -26.82 -1.81
CA ASP A 489 -17.25 -25.78 -2.68
C ASP A 489 -18.19 -24.56 -2.80
N SER A 490 -19.48 -24.69 -2.44
CA SER A 490 -20.39 -23.54 -2.37
C SER A 490 -19.95 -22.50 -1.34
N GLN A 491 -19.21 -22.91 -0.30
CA GLN A 491 -18.77 -22.06 0.81
C GLN A 491 -17.32 -21.59 0.67
N LYS A 492 -16.64 -21.98 -0.42
CA LYS A 492 -15.24 -21.60 -0.67
C LYS A 492 -15.16 -20.47 -1.68
N TRP A 493 -14.35 -19.48 -1.33
CA TRP A 493 -14.12 -18.28 -2.13
C TRP A 493 -12.63 -18.08 -2.33
N THR A 494 -12.23 -17.84 -3.57
CA THR A 494 -10.86 -17.46 -3.92
C THR A 494 -10.80 -15.95 -4.17
N TYR A 495 -9.76 -15.30 -3.67
CA TYR A 495 -9.58 -13.85 -3.77
C TYR A 495 -8.40 -13.53 -4.68
N ALA A 496 -8.64 -12.81 -5.78
CA ALA A 496 -7.59 -12.44 -6.72
C ALA A 496 -7.01 -11.06 -6.40
N VAL A 497 -5.79 -10.78 -6.89
CA VAL A 497 -5.16 -9.44 -6.81
C VAL A 497 -5.99 -8.34 -7.49
N THR A 498 -6.81 -8.72 -8.48
CA THR A 498 -7.79 -7.83 -9.13
C THR A 498 -8.93 -7.41 -8.17
N GLY A 499 -9.00 -7.99 -6.98
CA GLY A 499 -10.03 -7.75 -5.96
C GLY A 499 -11.30 -8.58 -6.14
N ASN A 500 -11.35 -9.46 -7.15
CA ASN A 500 -12.50 -10.32 -7.36
C ASN A 500 -12.57 -11.45 -6.34
N LEU A 501 -13.77 -11.71 -5.82
CA LEU A 501 -14.05 -12.81 -4.91
C LEU A 501 -14.89 -13.88 -5.63
N LYS A 502 -14.23 -14.95 -6.08
CA LYS A 502 -14.80 -15.99 -6.93
C LYS A 502 -15.24 -17.20 -6.12
N ASN A 503 -16.47 -17.67 -6.33
CA ASN A 503 -17.00 -18.85 -5.66
C ASN A 503 -16.54 -20.14 -6.37
N ALA A 504 -16.07 -21.11 -5.60
CA ALA A 504 -15.50 -22.34 -6.15
C ALA A 504 -16.54 -23.25 -6.85
N LYS A 505 -17.81 -23.21 -6.45
CA LYS A 505 -18.87 -24.05 -7.03
C LYS A 505 -19.50 -23.44 -8.28
N THR A 506 -19.75 -22.15 -8.28
CA THR A 506 -20.46 -21.48 -9.39
C THR A 506 -19.51 -20.94 -10.46
N ASP A 507 -18.21 -20.82 -10.14
CA ASP A 507 -17.18 -20.19 -10.95
C ASP A 507 -17.43 -18.69 -11.24
N GLY A 508 -18.41 -18.08 -10.55
CA GLY A 508 -18.73 -16.66 -10.66
C GLY A 508 -18.19 -15.83 -9.50
N CYS A 509 -18.17 -14.51 -9.69
CA CYS A 509 -17.71 -13.54 -8.71
C CYS A 509 -18.86 -12.90 -7.95
N LEU A 510 -18.64 -12.62 -6.66
CA LEU A 510 -19.50 -11.76 -5.87
C LEU A 510 -19.67 -10.40 -6.56
N THR A 511 -20.90 -9.91 -6.61
CA THR A 511 -21.24 -8.59 -7.14
C THR A 511 -22.16 -7.86 -6.17
N GLU A 512 -21.81 -6.62 -5.81
CA GLU A 512 -22.53 -5.82 -4.82
C GLU A 512 -24.01 -5.62 -5.17
N GLY A 513 -24.32 -5.10 -6.37
CA GLY A 513 -25.64 -4.60 -6.79
C GLY A 513 -26.86 -5.15 -6.04
N SER A 514 -27.41 -6.28 -6.49
CA SER A 514 -28.49 -6.99 -5.79
C SER A 514 -27.98 -8.17 -4.96
N VAL A 515 -26.72 -8.11 -4.53
CA VAL A 515 -25.98 -9.16 -3.82
C VAL A 515 -26.10 -10.52 -4.53
N GLN A 516 -25.28 -10.72 -5.55
CA GLN A 516 -25.41 -11.85 -6.45
C GLN A 516 -24.06 -12.38 -6.91
N ILE A 517 -24.11 -13.51 -7.61
CA ILE A 517 -22.98 -14.07 -8.33
C ILE A 517 -23.18 -13.82 -9.82
N LYS A 518 -22.17 -13.23 -10.47
CA LYS A 518 -22.11 -13.00 -11.92
C LYS A 518 -20.80 -13.52 -12.49
N SER A 519 -20.68 -13.52 -13.82
CA SER A 519 -19.39 -13.69 -14.48
C SER A 519 -18.37 -12.69 -13.92
N CYS A 520 -17.16 -13.15 -13.65
CA CYS A 520 -16.08 -12.28 -13.17
C CYS A 520 -15.67 -11.27 -14.24
N LEU A 521 -15.23 -10.08 -13.81
CA LEU A 521 -14.77 -8.98 -14.67
C LEU A 521 -15.86 -8.36 -15.57
N ASP A 522 -17.13 -8.68 -15.34
CA ASP A 522 -18.27 -8.16 -16.09
C ASP A 522 -18.66 -6.75 -15.61
N GLU A 523 -18.56 -6.50 -14.31
CA GLU A 523 -18.90 -5.22 -13.66
C GLU A 523 -17.77 -4.79 -12.71
N ARG A 524 -16.70 -4.16 -13.23
CA ARG A 524 -15.48 -3.84 -12.45
C ARG A 524 -15.81 -3.15 -11.12
N ASP A 525 -16.55 -2.04 -11.13
CA ASP A 525 -16.88 -1.32 -9.90
C ASP A 525 -17.69 -2.16 -8.91
N GLY A 526 -18.59 -3.03 -9.39
CA GLY A 526 -19.42 -3.88 -8.53
C GLY A 526 -18.74 -5.14 -8.00
N GLN A 527 -17.56 -5.51 -8.51
CA GLN A 527 -16.91 -6.80 -8.28
C GLN A 527 -15.50 -6.72 -7.68
N VAL A 528 -15.00 -5.53 -7.36
CA VAL A 528 -13.69 -5.34 -6.74
C VAL A 528 -13.88 -5.08 -5.24
N PHE A 529 -13.31 -5.97 -4.42
CA PHE A 529 -13.43 -5.92 -2.98
C PHE A 529 -12.06 -5.82 -2.30
N GLY A 530 -12.01 -5.06 -1.21
CA GLY A 530 -10.95 -5.12 -0.20
C GLY A 530 -11.32 -6.17 0.85
N LEU A 531 -10.38 -7.06 1.15
CA LEU A 531 -10.51 -8.09 2.19
C LEU A 531 -9.50 -7.85 3.32
N PRO A 532 -9.68 -8.50 4.49
CA PRO A 532 -8.77 -8.37 5.61
C PRO A 532 -7.32 -8.77 5.31
N SER A 533 -6.37 -8.08 5.93
CA SER A 533 -4.95 -8.34 5.82
C SER A 533 -4.62 -9.76 6.27
N GLY A 534 -3.82 -10.46 5.47
CA GLY A 534 -3.45 -11.87 5.68
C GLY A 534 -4.28 -12.87 4.87
N VAL A 535 -5.35 -12.44 4.18
CA VAL A 535 -6.04 -13.28 3.19
C VAL A 535 -5.09 -13.62 2.04
N GLN A 536 -5.01 -14.91 1.70
CA GLN A 536 -4.16 -15.39 0.61
C GLN A 536 -4.79 -15.03 -0.74
N LEU A 537 -3.96 -14.49 -1.64
CA LEU A 537 -4.34 -14.26 -3.03
C LEU A 537 -4.22 -15.55 -3.84
N SER A 538 -5.17 -15.78 -4.75
CA SER A 538 -5.26 -16.96 -5.63
C SER A 538 -4.37 -16.89 -6.85
#